data_AF-A0A935WI14-F1
#
_entry.id   AF-A0A935WI14-F1
#
_cell.length_a   1.000
_cell.length_b   1.000
_cell.length_c   1.000
_cell.angle_alpha   90.00
_cell.angle_beta   90.00
_cell.angle_gamma   90.00
#
_symmetry.space_group_name_H-M   'P 1'
#
loop_
_entity.id
_entity.type
_entity.pdbx_description
1 polymer ?
#
loop_
_entity_poly.entity_id
_entity_poly.type
_entity_poly.pdbx_seq_one_letter_code
_entity_poly.pdbx_strand_id
1 'polypeptide(L)'
;MVIVDADTILDSQYSRELMRFAPLEDKAVQSYDGMSNEFENWLTRLAGLLTRSRYGIAMPLKVHAGLNVPLTGDGTVLGTTLLRREPWRVETITEGWELSAALFSTGALQPALYAALALRSHPGTRRYSERPPPTPPAMQCGVGWSACGPPSSQDVVPGRGRPVMSRSWIRAL
;
A
#
# COMPACT_ATOMS: atom_id res chain seq x y z
N MET A 1 -4.12 -11.85 -6.62
CA MET A 1 -3.91 -10.75 -5.65
C MET A 1 -3.03 -9.69 -6.30
N VAL A 2 -3.32 -8.42 -6.13
CA VAL A 2 -2.47 -7.31 -6.60
C VAL A 2 -1.94 -6.58 -5.36
N ILE A 3 -0.64 -6.35 -5.29
CA ILE A 3 0.04 -5.60 -4.24
C ILE A 3 0.31 -4.21 -4.79
N VAL A 4 -0.14 -3.19 -4.08
CA VAL A 4 -0.04 -1.80 -4.48
C VAL A 4 0.28 -0.96 -3.24
N ASP A 5 1.26 -0.09 -3.34
CA ASP A 5 1.61 0.82 -2.25
C ASP A 5 0.49 1.86 -2.03
N ALA A 6 0.39 2.38 -0.81
CA ALA A 6 -0.70 3.29 -0.44
C ALA A 6 -0.67 4.63 -1.19
N ASP A 7 0.49 5.00 -1.75
CA ASP A 7 0.72 6.17 -2.56
C ASP A 7 0.72 5.87 -4.06
N THR A 8 0.47 4.64 -4.48
CA THR A 8 0.43 4.29 -5.91
C THR A 8 -0.93 4.55 -6.54
N ILE A 9 -0.90 5.24 -7.70
CA ILE A 9 -2.04 5.45 -8.57
C ILE A 9 -2.01 4.42 -9.68
N LEU A 10 -3.11 3.66 -9.79
CA LEU A 10 -3.32 2.71 -10.87
C LEU A 10 -3.86 3.44 -12.12
N ASP A 11 -3.37 3.07 -13.30
CA ASP A 11 -4.02 3.44 -14.54
C ASP A 11 -5.44 2.86 -14.61
N SER A 12 -6.40 3.61 -15.15
CA SER A 12 -7.80 3.16 -15.28
C SER A 12 -7.97 1.86 -16.08
N GLN A 13 -7.01 1.54 -16.97
CA GLN A 13 -6.99 0.33 -17.79
C GLN A 13 -6.15 -0.80 -17.17
N TYR A 14 -5.57 -0.59 -15.98
CA TYR A 14 -4.64 -1.54 -15.36
C TYR A 14 -5.19 -2.97 -15.30
N SER A 15 -6.42 -3.14 -14.81
CA SER A 15 -7.05 -4.47 -14.71
C SER A 15 -7.28 -5.12 -16.06
N ARG A 16 -7.71 -4.35 -17.08
CA ARG A 16 -7.91 -4.84 -18.45
C ARG A 16 -6.61 -5.35 -19.06
N GLU A 17 -5.51 -4.64 -18.82
CA GLU A 17 -4.21 -4.98 -19.39
C GLU A 17 -3.59 -6.17 -18.68
N LEU A 18 -3.82 -6.28 -17.37
CA LEU A 18 -3.46 -7.46 -16.59
C LEU A 18 -4.18 -8.74 -17.09
N MET A 19 -5.41 -8.63 -17.58
CA MET A 19 -6.16 -9.76 -18.15
C MET A 19 -5.50 -10.38 -19.38
N ARG A 20 -4.59 -9.69 -20.08
CA ARG A 20 -3.82 -10.25 -21.19
C ARG A 20 -2.91 -11.41 -20.76
N PHE A 21 -2.61 -11.50 -19.47
CA PHE A 21 -1.75 -12.53 -18.89
C PHE A 21 -2.53 -13.68 -18.26
N ALA A 22 -3.87 -13.67 -18.34
CA ALA A 22 -4.71 -14.76 -17.84
C ALA A 22 -4.39 -16.11 -18.55
N PRO A 23 -4.58 -17.27 -17.89
CA PRO A 23 -4.88 -17.42 -16.45
C PRO A 23 -3.71 -16.97 -15.57
N LEU A 24 -3.99 -16.38 -14.40
CA LEU A 24 -3.00 -15.79 -13.48
C LEU A 24 -2.72 -16.66 -12.25
N GLU A 25 -3.50 -17.71 -12.04
CA GLU A 25 -3.57 -18.52 -10.82
C GLU A 25 -2.21 -19.07 -10.38
N ASP A 26 -1.36 -19.44 -11.33
CA ASP A 26 -0.01 -20.00 -11.10
C ASP A 26 1.11 -19.03 -11.50
N LYS A 27 0.80 -17.75 -11.70
CA LYS A 27 1.75 -16.76 -12.24
C LYS A 27 2.06 -15.65 -11.24
N ALA A 28 3.26 -15.12 -11.38
CA ALA A 28 3.61 -13.81 -10.86
C ALA A 28 3.81 -12.84 -12.03
N VAL A 29 3.28 -11.63 -11.89
CA VAL A 29 3.43 -10.58 -12.89
C VAL A 29 3.97 -9.34 -12.20
N GLN A 30 5.05 -8.77 -12.73
CA GLN A 30 5.50 -7.44 -12.33
C GLN A 30 4.93 -6.41 -13.31
N SER A 31 4.28 -5.40 -12.76
CA SER A 31 3.78 -4.26 -13.54
C SER A 31 4.87 -3.21 -13.71
N TYR A 32 4.71 -2.30 -14.68
CA TYR A 32 5.53 -1.09 -14.76
C TYR A 32 5.25 -0.22 -13.54
N ASP A 33 6.27 0.11 -12.75
CA ASP A 33 6.18 1.08 -11.67
C ASP A 33 6.89 2.37 -12.11
N GLY A 34 6.14 3.46 -12.22
CA GLY A 34 6.55 4.74 -12.76
C GLY A 34 6.49 5.87 -11.74
N MET A 35 7.31 6.90 -11.94
CA MET A 35 7.24 8.11 -11.11
C MET A 35 6.15 9.06 -11.64
N SER A 36 5.25 9.53 -10.78
CA SER A 36 4.28 10.57 -11.18
C SER A 36 4.84 12.01 -11.06
N ASN A 37 5.80 12.26 -10.18
CA ASN A 37 6.50 13.54 -10.02
C ASN A 37 7.75 13.68 -10.87
N GLU A 38 7.94 12.86 -11.90
CA GLU A 38 9.15 12.88 -12.69
C GLU A 38 9.60 14.30 -13.08
N PHE A 39 8.67 15.20 -13.39
CA PHE A 39 9.01 16.52 -13.90
C PHE A 39 9.14 17.64 -12.85
N GLU A 40 8.94 17.35 -11.56
CA GLU A 40 8.94 18.35 -10.48
C GLU A 40 10.31 18.99 -10.25
N ASN A 41 11.41 18.22 -10.33
CA ASN A 41 12.77 18.72 -10.15
C ASN A 41 13.82 17.83 -10.83
N TRP A 42 15.09 18.22 -10.81
CA TRP A 42 16.14 17.46 -11.50
C TRP A 42 16.35 16.05 -10.94
N LEU A 43 16.14 15.85 -9.63
CA LEU A 43 16.33 14.56 -8.97
C LEU A 43 15.21 13.58 -9.34
N THR A 44 13.96 14.04 -9.33
CA THR A 44 12.79 13.25 -9.77
C THR A 44 12.84 12.96 -11.27
N ARG A 45 13.43 13.85 -12.09
CA ARG A 45 13.70 13.58 -13.51
C ARG A 45 14.71 12.46 -13.70
N LEU A 46 15.80 12.49 -12.94
CA LEU A 46 16.79 11.42 -12.95
C LEU A 46 16.17 10.10 -12.50
N ALA A 47 15.37 10.10 -11.42
CA ALA A 47 14.64 8.93 -10.97
C ALA A 47 13.72 8.39 -12.08
N GLY A 48 12.91 9.23 -12.73
CA GLY A 48 12.05 8.84 -13.84
C GLY A 48 12.81 8.27 -15.04
N LEU A 49 14.00 8.81 -15.37
CA LEU A 49 14.88 8.24 -16.40
C LEU A 49 15.34 6.83 -16.03
N LEU A 50 15.80 6.62 -14.79
CA LEU A 50 16.25 5.30 -14.31
C LEU A 50 15.08 4.30 -14.27
N THR A 51 13.92 4.75 -13.80
CA THR A 51 12.68 3.96 -13.77
C THR A 51 12.25 3.54 -15.17
N ARG A 52 12.24 4.45 -16.16
CA ARG A 52 11.99 4.11 -17.57
C ARG A 52 13.02 3.16 -18.14
N SER A 53 14.29 3.35 -17.82
CA SER A 53 15.36 2.46 -18.29
C SER A 53 15.17 1.05 -17.73
N ARG A 54 14.79 0.93 -16.46
CA ARG A 54 14.48 -0.34 -15.82
C ARG A 54 13.24 -1.00 -16.40
N TYR A 55 12.08 -0.34 -16.31
CA TYR A 55 10.79 -0.95 -16.63
C TYR A 55 10.43 -0.86 -18.11
N GLY A 56 10.80 0.21 -18.81
CA GLY A 56 10.52 0.38 -20.24
C GLY A 56 11.50 -0.35 -21.17
N ILE A 57 12.71 -0.69 -20.70
CA ILE A 57 13.75 -1.33 -21.52
C ILE A 57 14.22 -2.65 -20.92
N ALA A 58 14.82 -2.61 -19.71
CA ALA A 58 15.49 -3.79 -19.17
C ALA A 58 14.53 -4.94 -18.85
N MET A 59 13.35 -4.69 -18.26
CA MET A 59 12.39 -5.74 -17.95
C MET A 59 11.78 -6.38 -19.21
N PRO A 60 11.30 -5.62 -20.21
CA PRO A 60 10.88 -6.19 -21.48
C PRO A 60 11.98 -7.04 -22.13
N LEU A 61 13.22 -6.56 -22.14
CA LEU A 61 14.34 -7.30 -22.73
C LEU A 61 14.57 -8.63 -22.01
N LYS A 62 14.49 -8.65 -20.68
CA LYS A 62 14.56 -9.90 -19.89
C LYS A 62 13.47 -10.87 -20.29
N VAL A 63 12.21 -10.41 -20.38
CA VAL A 63 11.10 -11.27 -20.80
C VAL A 63 11.31 -11.84 -22.20
N HIS A 64 11.75 -11.02 -23.16
CA HIS A 64 12.06 -11.48 -24.52
C HIS A 64 13.20 -12.50 -24.56
N ALA A 65 14.17 -12.37 -23.65
CA ALA A 65 15.27 -13.31 -23.49
C ALA A 65 14.89 -14.58 -22.68
N GLY A 66 13.63 -14.73 -22.26
CA GLY A 66 13.19 -15.84 -21.40
C GLY A 66 13.77 -15.77 -19.99
N LEU A 67 14.30 -14.62 -19.59
CA LEU A 67 14.84 -14.38 -18.26
C LEU A 67 13.74 -13.91 -17.31
N ASN A 68 13.94 -14.24 -16.04
CA ASN A 68 13.06 -13.80 -14.98
C ASN A 68 13.16 -12.29 -14.70
N VAL A 69 12.00 -11.70 -14.43
CA VAL A 69 11.87 -10.31 -13.94
C VAL A 69 11.70 -10.33 -12.42
N PRO A 70 12.49 -9.54 -11.65
CA PRO A 70 12.30 -9.44 -10.22
C PRO A 70 10.99 -8.69 -9.89
N LEU A 71 10.31 -9.16 -8.85
CA LEU A 71 9.15 -8.53 -8.23
C LEU A 71 9.65 -7.46 -7.25
N THR A 72 9.05 -6.27 -7.29
CA THR A 72 9.55 -5.10 -6.56
C THR A 72 8.68 -4.67 -5.39
N GLY A 73 7.62 -5.43 -5.09
CA GLY A 73 6.62 -5.06 -4.08
C GLY A 73 5.46 -4.33 -4.76
N ASP A 74 5.64 -3.06 -5.10
CA ASP A 74 4.60 -2.29 -5.78
C ASP A 74 4.31 -2.83 -7.19
N GLY A 75 3.02 -2.98 -7.49
CA GLY A 75 2.56 -3.51 -8.75
C GLY A 75 2.73 -4.99 -8.99
N THR A 76 3.06 -5.74 -7.93
CA THR A 76 3.24 -7.18 -8.02
C THR A 76 1.87 -7.85 -8.03
N VAL A 77 1.63 -8.70 -9.02
CA VAL A 77 0.45 -9.56 -9.09
C VAL A 77 0.87 -10.99 -8.83
N LEU A 78 0.17 -11.63 -7.89
CA LEU A 78 0.42 -13.01 -7.52
C LEU A 78 -0.86 -13.83 -7.67
N GLY A 79 -0.75 -14.94 -8.40
CA GLY A 79 -1.76 -15.96 -8.50
C GLY A 79 -2.09 -16.59 -7.16
N THR A 80 -3.36 -16.94 -6.95
CA THR A 80 -3.83 -17.54 -5.70
C THR A 80 -3.25 -18.93 -5.47
N THR A 81 -3.11 -19.74 -6.52
CA THR A 81 -2.48 -21.07 -6.43
C THR A 81 -0.99 -20.92 -6.14
N LEU A 82 -0.31 -19.99 -6.82
CA LEU A 82 1.10 -19.67 -6.55
C LEU A 82 1.32 -19.27 -5.09
N LEU A 83 0.52 -18.34 -4.55
CA LEU A 83 0.60 -17.90 -3.16
C LEU A 83 0.34 -19.01 -2.14
N ARG A 84 -0.55 -19.96 -2.45
CA ARG A 84 -0.81 -21.10 -1.57
C ARG A 84 0.36 -22.08 -1.53
N ARG A 85 1.04 -22.27 -2.68
CA ARG A 85 2.22 -23.13 -2.80
C ARG A 85 3.44 -22.49 -2.17
N GLU A 86 3.64 -21.20 -2.43
CA GLU A 86 4.78 -20.40 -1.96
C GLU A 86 4.25 -19.18 -1.17
N PRO A 87 3.95 -19.35 0.12
CA PRO A 87 3.42 -18.27 0.94
C PRO A 87 4.40 -17.10 1.03
N TRP A 88 3.88 -15.88 0.95
CA TRP A 88 4.69 -14.69 1.14
C TRP A 88 5.19 -14.62 2.59
N ARG A 89 6.51 -14.75 2.75
CA ARG A 89 7.22 -14.57 4.02
C ARG A 89 8.12 -13.36 3.89
N VAL A 90 8.17 -12.56 4.95
CA VAL A 90 8.92 -11.31 5.00
C VAL A 90 9.83 -11.34 6.21
N GLU A 91 11.13 -11.20 5.96
CA GLU A 91 12.16 -11.17 6.99
C GLU A 91 12.89 -9.83 7.03
N THR A 92 12.94 -9.11 5.90
CA THR A 92 13.53 -7.78 5.78
C THR A 92 12.59 -6.75 5.16
N ILE A 93 13.06 -5.51 5.05
CA ILE A 93 12.38 -4.39 4.36
C ILE A 93 12.40 -4.49 2.82
N THR A 94 12.85 -5.63 2.28
CA THR A 94 12.95 -5.87 0.83
C THR A 94 12.08 -7.05 0.41
N GLU A 95 10.86 -7.10 0.95
CA GLU A 95 9.92 -8.23 0.85
C GLU A 95 9.63 -8.69 -0.59
N GLY A 96 9.63 -7.77 -1.56
CA GLY A 96 9.45 -8.11 -2.98
C GLY A 96 10.65 -8.88 -3.55
N TRP A 97 11.86 -8.51 -3.15
CA TRP A 97 13.09 -9.18 -3.56
C TRP A 97 13.25 -10.55 -2.89
N GLU A 98 12.88 -10.67 -1.62
CA GLU A 98 12.87 -11.94 -0.91
C GLU A 98 11.92 -12.93 -1.56
N LEU A 99 10.69 -12.48 -1.84
CA LEU A 99 9.71 -13.29 -2.55
C LEU A 99 10.24 -13.72 -3.93
N SER A 100 10.84 -12.79 -4.69
CA SER A 100 11.44 -13.10 -5.99
C SER A 100 12.52 -14.16 -5.88
N ALA A 101 13.44 -14.02 -4.92
CA ALA A 101 14.54 -14.95 -4.70
C ALA A 101 14.04 -16.34 -4.29
N ALA A 102 13.04 -16.40 -3.41
CA ALA A 102 12.40 -17.65 -3.01
C ALA A 102 11.74 -18.36 -4.20
N LEU A 103 10.97 -17.62 -5.01
CA LEU A 103 10.30 -18.16 -6.20
C LEU A 103 11.29 -18.61 -7.30
N PHE A 104 12.44 -17.94 -7.42
CA PHE A 104 13.53 -18.39 -8.31
C PHE A 104 14.17 -19.68 -7.82
N SER A 105 14.44 -19.77 -6.51
CA SER A 105 15.15 -20.90 -5.92
C SER A 105 14.33 -22.18 -5.95
N THR A 106 13.00 -22.06 -5.85
CA THR A 106 12.06 -23.20 -5.94
C THR A 106 11.70 -23.59 -7.36
N GLY A 107 12.09 -22.79 -8.37
CA GLY A 107 11.64 -22.95 -9.75
C GLY A 107 10.14 -22.70 -9.94
N ALA A 108 9.45 -22.16 -8.92
CA ALA A 108 8.04 -21.85 -8.97
C ALA A 108 7.75 -20.65 -9.89
N LEU A 109 8.76 -19.81 -10.15
CA LEU A 109 8.67 -18.78 -11.19
C LEU A 109 8.96 -19.38 -12.57
N GLN A 110 7.91 -19.53 -13.37
CA GLN A 110 8.08 -19.52 -14.83
C GLN A 110 8.63 -18.14 -15.26
N PRO A 111 9.28 -18.01 -16.45
CA PRO A 111 9.80 -16.74 -16.95
C PRO A 111 8.78 -15.62 -16.71
N ALA A 112 9.09 -14.78 -15.71
CA ALA A 112 8.12 -13.88 -15.12
C ALA A 112 7.46 -13.04 -16.22
N LEU A 113 6.14 -13.00 -16.23
CA LEU A 113 5.44 -12.16 -17.19
C LEU A 113 5.56 -10.71 -16.71
N TYR A 114 5.86 -9.82 -17.65
CA TYR A 114 5.95 -8.40 -17.40
C TYR A 114 4.74 -7.70 -18.02
N ALA A 115 3.95 -6.99 -17.20
CA ALA A 115 2.87 -6.15 -17.67
C ALA A 115 3.39 -4.73 -17.89
N ALA A 116 3.46 -4.31 -19.17
CA ALA A 116 4.00 -3.01 -19.56
C ALA A 116 3.13 -1.80 -19.14
N LEU A 117 2.01 -2.00 -18.44
CA LEU A 117 1.14 -0.89 -18.07
C LEU A 117 1.54 -0.23 -16.76
N ALA A 118 1.57 1.09 -16.81
CA ALA A 118 2.13 1.95 -15.79
C ALA A 118 1.23 2.09 -14.56
N LEU A 119 1.81 1.72 -13.43
CA LEU A 119 1.52 2.29 -12.13
C LEU A 119 2.27 3.61 -12.04
N ARG A 120 1.65 4.61 -11.44
CA ARG A 120 2.31 5.88 -11.17
C ARG A 120 2.26 6.14 -9.67
N SER A 121 3.39 6.06 -8.98
CA SER A 121 3.49 6.43 -7.57
C SER A 121 3.31 7.93 -7.42
N HIS A 122 2.31 8.37 -6.64
CA HIS A 122 1.93 9.77 -6.44
C HIS A 122 3.07 10.51 -5.71
N PRO A 123 3.35 11.79 -6.02
CA PRO A 123 4.26 12.54 -5.19
C PRO A 123 3.54 12.75 -3.87
N GLY A 124 4.21 12.51 -2.76
CA GLY A 124 3.73 12.96 -1.46
C GLY A 124 3.58 14.48 -1.42
N THR A 125 2.48 15.00 -1.97
CA THR A 125 1.83 16.24 -1.56
C THR A 125 0.33 15.98 -1.39
N ARG A 126 -0.01 14.95 -0.62
CA ARG A 126 -0.93 15.29 0.46
C ARG A 126 -0.20 16.33 1.30
N ARG A 127 -0.45 17.61 1.01
CA ARG A 127 -0.83 18.46 2.13
C ARG A 127 -1.89 17.63 2.83
N TYR A 128 -1.56 17.02 3.98
CA TYR A 128 -2.54 16.99 5.05
C TYR A 128 -3.18 18.36 4.96
N SER A 129 -4.43 18.44 4.50
CA SER A 129 -5.06 19.73 4.42
C SER A 129 -4.85 20.29 5.81
N GLU A 130 -4.21 21.45 5.92
CA GLU A 130 -4.30 22.29 7.09
C GLU A 130 -5.77 22.74 7.19
N ARG A 131 -6.70 21.79 7.27
CA ARG A 131 -7.85 22.00 8.11
C ARG A 131 -7.20 22.12 9.48
N PRO A 132 -7.18 23.32 10.06
CA PRO A 132 -6.85 23.41 11.48
C PRO A 132 -7.69 22.35 12.20
N PRO A 133 -7.15 21.73 13.26
CA PRO A 133 -7.97 20.86 14.09
C PRO A 133 -9.29 21.58 14.38
N PRO A 134 -10.44 20.88 14.36
CA PRO A 134 -11.72 21.52 14.65
C PRO A 134 -11.54 22.34 15.91
N THR A 135 -11.85 23.64 15.82
CA THR A 135 -11.76 24.52 16.97
C THR A 135 -12.53 23.84 18.10
N PRO A 136 -11.91 23.57 19.25
CA PRO A 136 -12.66 23.01 20.37
C PRO A 136 -13.86 23.93 20.60
N PRO A 137 -15.06 23.38 20.86
CA PRO A 137 -16.24 24.21 21.09
C PRO A 137 -15.86 25.27 22.12
N ALA A 138 -16.14 26.53 21.81
CA ALA A 138 -15.89 27.63 22.71
C ALA A 138 -16.44 27.23 24.08
N MET A 139 -15.53 27.06 25.04
CA MET A 139 -15.90 26.83 26.42
C MET A 139 -16.70 28.07 26.78
N GLN A 140 -18.02 27.95 26.81
CA GLN A 140 -18.89 28.98 27.33
C GLN A 140 -18.43 29.17 28.77
N CYS A 141 -17.67 30.23 29.02
CA CYS A 141 -17.51 30.78 30.34
C CYS A 141 -18.91 31.17 30.78
N GLY A 142 -19.56 30.24 31.48
CA GLY A 142 -20.75 30.51 32.24
C GLY A 142 -20.46 31.70 33.13
N VAL A 143 -21.18 32.78 32.84
CA VAL A 143 -21.31 33.96 33.67
C VAL A 143 -21.65 33.49 35.09
N GLY A 144 -20.78 33.77 36.05
CA GLY A 144 -21.04 33.39 37.44
C GLY A 144 -19.81 33.31 38.33
N TRP A 145 -19.00 34.37 38.40
CA TRP A 145 -18.17 34.55 39.60
C TRP A 145 -19.07 35.04 40.74
N SER A 146 -19.61 34.09 41.49
CA SER A 146 -20.19 34.34 42.81
C SER A 146 -19.54 33.37 43.78
N ALA A 147 -18.72 33.96 44.67
CA ALA A 147 -18.26 33.48 45.97
C ALA A 147 -18.24 31.95 46.23
N CYS A 148 -17.05 31.36 46.25
CA CYS A 148 -16.80 30.10 46.97
C CYS A 148 -16.53 30.40 48.45
N GLY A 149 -17.51 30.10 49.31
CA GLY A 149 -17.30 29.77 50.72
C GLY A 149 -16.83 28.30 50.89
N PRO A 150 -16.39 27.91 52.09
CA PRO A 150 -15.82 26.58 52.35
C PRO A 150 -16.88 25.45 52.33
N PRO A 151 -16.47 24.19 52.12
CA PRO A 151 -17.37 23.12 51.71
C PRO A 151 -18.13 22.51 52.89
N SER A 152 -19.43 22.26 52.69
CA SER A 152 -20.22 21.36 53.52
C SER A 152 -20.34 19.99 52.85
N SER A 153 -20.13 18.97 53.67
CA SER A 153 -20.20 17.54 53.44
C SER A 153 -21.54 17.01 52.90
N GLN A 154 -21.47 15.78 52.34
CA GLN A 154 -22.56 14.86 51.94
C GLN A 154 -23.07 15.12 50.51
N ASP A 155 -23.13 14.19 49.56
CA ASP A 155 -23.61 12.80 49.64
C ASP A 155 -22.97 11.83 48.62
N VAL A 156 -22.99 10.57 49.03
CA VAL A 156 -22.70 9.35 48.27
C VAL A 156 -23.95 8.91 47.49
N VAL A 157 -23.86 8.59 46.19
CA VAL A 157 -24.65 7.51 45.54
C VAL A 157 -23.87 6.91 44.34
N PRO A 158 -23.88 5.58 44.15
CA PRO A 158 -23.10 4.86 43.13
C PRO A 158 -23.91 4.50 41.88
N GLY A 159 -23.24 4.16 40.76
CA GLY A 159 -23.88 3.27 39.78
C GLY A 159 -23.35 3.24 38.34
N ARG A 160 -22.79 2.07 38.02
CA ARG A 160 -23.04 1.27 36.81
C ARG A 160 -22.49 1.72 35.44
N GLY A 161 -21.73 0.79 34.85
CA GLY A 161 -21.92 0.41 33.45
C GLY A 161 -20.68 0.49 32.58
N ARG A 162 -19.83 -0.55 32.60
CA ARG A 162 -18.91 -0.84 31.50
C ARG A 162 -19.69 -1.57 30.39
N PRO A 163 -19.59 -1.16 29.11
CA PRO A 163 -19.81 -2.08 28.02
C PRO A 163 -18.49 -2.77 27.65
N VAL A 164 -18.51 -4.09 27.79
CA VAL A 164 -17.64 -5.00 27.05
C VAL A 164 -18.14 -5.03 25.62
N MET A 165 -17.29 -4.74 24.63
CA MET A 165 -17.53 -5.16 23.26
C MET A 165 -16.46 -6.17 22.85
N SER A 166 -16.95 -7.40 22.68
CA SER A 166 -16.31 -8.51 22.01
C SER A 166 -16.92 -8.63 20.59
N ARG A 167 -16.21 -9.36 19.72
CA ARG A 167 -16.52 -9.88 18.37
C ARG A 167 -15.72 -9.19 17.27
N SER A 168 -14.73 -9.84 16.65
CA SER A 168 -14.79 -11.03 15.78
C SER A 168 -15.58 -10.80 14.49
N TRP A 169 -14.88 -10.40 13.43
CA TRP A 169 -15.26 -10.38 12.00
C TRP A 169 -13.92 -10.12 11.26
N ILE A 170 -13.48 -10.74 10.16
CA ILE A 170 -14.10 -11.56 9.10
C ILE A 170 -12.99 -12.39 8.44
N ARG A 171 -13.29 -13.66 8.15
CA ARG A 171 -12.70 -14.42 7.04
C ARG A 171 -13.27 -13.87 5.73
N ALA A 172 -12.43 -13.45 4.79
CA ALA A 172 -12.67 -13.65 3.36
C ALA A 172 -11.45 -13.14 2.59
N LEU A 173 -10.65 -14.09 2.08
CA LEU A 173 -10.12 -14.22 0.72
C LEU A 173 -8.91 -15.16 0.73
#